data_AF-A0A4Q2YAQ8-F1
#
_entry.id   AF-A0A4Q2YAQ8-F1
#
_cell.length_a   1.000
_cell.length_b   1.000
_cell.length_c   1.000
_cell.angle_alpha   90.00
_cell.angle_beta   90.00
_cell.angle_gamma   90.00
#
_symmetry.space_group_name_H-M   'P 1'
#
loop_
_entity.id
_entity.type
_entity.pdbx_description
1 polymer ?
#
loop_
_entity_poly.entity_id
_entity_poly.type
_entity_poly.pdbx_seq_one_letter_code
_entity_poly.pdbx_strand_id
1 'polypeptide(L)'
;EGEIRERYLAENESLEGRVLFVSAPDAGHAAAGWFKRNDAALEFDDIQKLVKEGFLVRTRADSSGPDAKLREKAFESGAQWVSTDHFAVDGPVEKRVVFPDGKMVRGNPVSGGAGAVEP
;
A
#
# COMPACT_ATOMS: atom_id res chain seq x y z
N GLU A 1 -13.99 -8.82 -5.84
CA GLU A 1 -13.31 -9.25 -4.59
C GLU A 1 -14.25 -9.52 -3.43
N GLY A 2 -15.40 -8.82 -3.34
CA GLY A 2 -16.36 -9.02 -2.23
C GLY A 2 -16.74 -10.48 -1.97
N GLU A 3 -17.21 -11.21 -2.99
CA GLU A 3 -17.66 -12.60 -2.82
C GLU A 3 -16.55 -13.55 -2.34
N ILE A 4 -15.32 -13.40 -2.85
CA ILE A 4 -14.17 -14.24 -2.43
C ILE A 4 -13.79 -13.92 -0.98
N ARG A 5 -13.79 -12.64 -0.61
CA ARG A 5 -13.54 -12.21 0.77
C ARG A 5 -14.62 -12.75 1.72
N GLU A 6 -15.88 -12.61 1.36
CA GLU A 6 -17.01 -13.11 2.15
C GLU A 6 -16.90 -14.62 2.38
N ARG A 7 -16.59 -15.39 1.33
CA ARG A 7 -16.38 -16.83 1.46
C ARG A 7 -15.21 -17.17 2.39
N TYR A 8 -14.12 -16.39 2.34
CA TYR A 8 -12.96 -16.60 3.20
C TYR A 8 -13.24 -16.27 4.68
N LEU A 9 -14.13 -15.32 4.95
CA LEU A 9 -14.49 -14.85 6.29
C LEU A 9 -15.73 -15.55 6.89
N ALA A 10 -16.44 -16.38 6.14
CA ALA A 10 -17.76 -16.92 6.54
C ALA A 10 -17.78 -17.66 7.89
N GLU A 11 -16.69 -18.34 8.26
CA GLU A 11 -16.61 -19.08 9.53
C GLU A 11 -15.94 -18.29 10.67
N ASN A 12 -15.19 -17.23 10.35
CA ASN A 12 -14.55 -16.36 11.32
C ASN A 12 -14.35 -14.99 10.65
N GLU A 13 -15.09 -13.99 11.13
CA GLU A 13 -15.06 -12.62 10.60
C GLU A 13 -13.72 -11.90 10.87
N SER A 14 -12.93 -12.41 11.82
CA SER A 14 -11.58 -11.94 12.11
C SER A 14 -10.52 -12.72 11.32
N LEU A 15 -9.28 -12.25 11.38
CA LEU A 15 -8.11 -12.92 10.79
C LEU A 15 -7.35 -13.80 11.79
N GLU A 16 -7.87 -14.01 13.00
CA GLU A 16 -7.20 -14.87 13.98
C GLU A 16 -7.09 -16.32 13.45
N GLY A 17 -5.87 -16.85 13.42
CA GLY A 17 -5.59 -18.19 12.88
C GLY A 17 -5.67 -18.30 11.35
N ARG A 18 -5.85 -17.20 10.62
CA ARG A 18 -5.92 -17.17 9.15
C ARG A 18 -4.54 -16.91 8.53
N VAL A 19 -4.31 -17.44 7.32
CA VAL A 19 -2.99 -17.38 6.64
C VAL A 19 -2.86 -16.24 5.62
N LEU A 20 -3.98 -15.61 5.25
CA LEU A 20 -4.04 -14.48 4.31
C LEU A 20 -4.72 -13.28 4.97
N PHE A 21 -4.24 -12.09 4.60
CA PHE A 21 -4.97 -10.84 4.77
C PHE A 21 -6.00 -10.66 3.66
N VAL A 22 -7.09 -9.97 3.99
CA VAL A 22 -8.08 -9.48 3.02
C VAL A 22 -8.10 -7.97 3.05
N SER A 23 -8.48 -7.35 1.92
CA SER A 23 -8.84 -5.93 1.95
C SER A 23 -10.25 -5.82 2.53
N ALA A 24 -10.34 -5.41 3.80
CA ALA A 24 -11.59 -5.18 4.49
C ALA A 24 -12.42 -4.07 3.78
N PRO A 25 -13.76 -4.10 3.91
CA PRO A 25 -14.61 -3.05 3.36
C PRO A 25 -14.33 -1.68 4.00
N ASP A 26 -14.02 -1.65 5.30
CA ASP A 26 -13.73 -0.44 6.06
C ASP A 26 -12.82 -0.74 7.27
N ALA A 27 -12.36 0.32 7.93
CA ALA A 27 -11.45 0.29 9.08
C ALA A 27 -12.06 -0.31 10.37
N GLY A 28 -13.39 -0.36 10.48
CA GLY A 28 -14.09 -0.93 11.64
C GLY A 28 -14.31 -2.44 11.55
N HIS A 29 -14.03 -3.07 10.41
CA HIS A 29 -14.23 -4.49 10.23
C HIS A 29 -13.26 -5.33 11.07
N ALA A 30 -13.71 -6.48 11.60
CA ALA A 30 -12.88 -7.40 12.38
C ALA A 30 -11.66 -7.99 11.63
N ALA A 31 -11.61 -7.81 10.31
CA ALA A 31 -10.53 -8.27 9.43
C ALA A 31 -9.65 -7.11 8.95
N ALA A 32 -9.86 -5.89 9.45
CA ALA A 32 -9.10 -4.71 9.08
C ALA A 32 -7.68 -4.79 9.68
N GLY A 33 -6.76 -5.34 8.91
CA GLY A 33 -5.31 -5.23 9.17
C GLY A 33 -4.53 -4.73 7.95
N TRP A 34 -5.15 -4.81 6.76
CA TRP A 34 -4.55 -4.54 5.47
C TRP A 34 -5.57 -3.91 4.52
N PHE A 35 -5.13 -2.90 3.76
CA PHE A 35 -5.93 -2.30 2.72
C PHE A 35 -5.18 -2.25 1.39
N LYS A 36 -5.87 -2.69 0.34
CA LYS A 36 -5.44 -2.47 -1.04
C LYS A 36 -6.12 -1.20 -1.55
N ARG A 37 -5.33 -0.20 -1.92
CA ARG A 37 -5.75 1.08 -2.52
C ARG A 37 -4.97 1.31 -3.80
N ASN A 38 -5.54 0.95 -4.93
CA ASN A 38 -4.79 0.85 -6.17
C ASN A 38 -4.44 2.21 -6.80
N ASP A 39 -5.18 3.27 -6.52
CA ASP A 39 -4.99 4.57 -7.15
C ASP A 39 -4.42 5.57 -6.15
N ALA A 40 -3.10 5.74 -6.16
CA ALA A 40 -2.42 6.65 -5.24
C ALA A 40 -2.81 8.13 -5.42
N ALA A 41 -3.40 8.53 -6.55
CA ALA A 41 -3.84 9.90 -6.77
C ALA A 41 -5.28 10.11 -6.29
N LEU A 42 -6.20 9.20 -6.63
CA LEU A 42 -7.61 9.30 -6.25
C LEU A 42 -7.88 8.89 -4.80
N GLU A 43 -7.11 7.95 -4.26
CA GLU A 43 -7.28 7.40 -2.91
C GLU A 43 -6.25 7.99 -1.92
N PHE A 44 -5.52 9.03 -2.30
CA PHE A 44 -4.41 9.60 -1.53
C PHE A 44 -4.75 9.89 -0.06
N ASP A 45 -5.86 10.60 0.17
CA ASP A 45 -6.28 10.99 1.51
C ASP A 45 -6.74 9.79 2.35
N ASP A 46 -7.39 8.81 1.72
CA ASP A 46 -7.80 7.57 2.40
C ASP A 46 -6.59 6.72 2.77
N ILE A 47 -5.59 6.62 1.88
CA ILE A 47 -4.32 5.95 2.18
C ILE A 47 -3.66 6.64 3.39
N GLN A 48 -3.51 7.96 3.38
CA GLN A 48 -2.90 8.68 4.50
C GLN A 48 -3.68 8.48 5.81
N LYS A 49 -5.01 8.49 5.75
CA LYS A 49 -5.87 8.22 6.91
C LYS A 49 -5.60 6.83 7.48
N LEU A 50 -5.69 5.79 6.65
CA LEU A 50 -5.47 4.40 7.07
C LEU A 50 -4.07 4.18 7.65
N VAL A 51 -3.04 4.78 7.04
CA VAL A 51 -1.66 4.72 7.55
C VAL A 51 -1.54 5.39 8.92
N LYS A 52 -2.19 6.55 9.15
CA LYS A 52 -2.22 7.23 10.46
C LYS A 52 -2.96 6.43 11.53
N GLU A 53 -4.00 5.70 11.13
CA GLU A 53 -4.77 4.81 12.01
C GLU A 53 -4.01 3.51 12.35
N GLY A 54 -2.84 3.29 11.75
CA GLY A 54 -1.96 2.15 12.05
C GLY A 54 -2.18 0.94 11.15
N PHE A 55 -2.98 1.05 10.10
CA PHE A 55 -3.18 -0.03 9.14
C PHE A 55 -2.04 -0.12 8.14
N LEU A 56 -1.83 -1.35 7.64
CA LEU A 56 -0.94 -1.60 6.53
C LEU A 56 -1.68 -1.32 5.22
N VAL A 57 -1.03 -0.63 4.28
CA VAL A 57 -1.61 -0.24 2.99
C VAL A 57 -0.65 -0.55 1.84
N ARG A 58 -1.18 -1.15 0.77
CA ARG A 58 -0.52 -1.21 -0.54
C ARG A 58 -1.19 -0.31 -1.53
N THR A 59 -0.36 0.42 -2.29
CA THR A 59 -0.79 1.16 -3.47
C THR A 59 0.05 0.85 -4.70
N ARG A 60 -0.42 1.32 -5.86
CA ARG A 60 0.31 1.20 -7.12
C ARG A 60 0.99 2.53 -7.48
N ALA A 61 2.14 2.42 -8.14
CA ALA A 61 2.88 3.54 -8.70
C ALA A 61 2.56 3.79 -10.18
N ASP A 62 1.59 3.07 -10.75
CA ASP A 62 1.28 3.06 -12.17
C ASP A 62 -0.23 2.88 -12.42
N SER A 63 -0.63 3.09 -13.67
CA SER A 63 -2.00 2.96 -14.12
C SER A 63 -2.09 1.99 -15.31
N SER A 64 -2.26 2.51 -16.53
CA SER A 64 -2.14 1.74 -17.78
C SER A 64 -0.69 1.62 -18.28
N GLY A 65 0.21 2.42 -17.70
CA GLY A 65 1.62 2.48 -18.03
C GLY A 65 2.44 3.04 -16.85
N PRO A 66 3.78 3.00 -16.93
CA PRO A 66 4.65 3.70 -15.99
C PRO A 66 4.30 5.19 -15.95
N ASP A 67 4.06 5.71 -14.75
CA ASP A 67 3.70 7.11 -14.51
C ASP A 67 4.53 7.68 -13.36
N ALA A 68 5.46 8.58 -13.70
CA ALA A 68 6.34 9.18 -12.71
C ALA A 68 5.56 10.00 -11.66
N LYS A 69 4.47 10.68 -12.04
CA LYS A 69 3.68 11.48 -11.09
C LYS A 69 2.92 10.57 -10.14
N LEU A 70 2.34 9.49 -10.65
CA LEU A 70 1.63 8.53 -9.81
C LEU A 70 2.58 7.78 -8.87
N ARG A 71 3.79 7.46 -9.32
CA ARG A 71 4.84 6.93 -8.44
C ARG A 71 5.17 7.88 -7.31
N GLU A 72 5.43 9.16 -7.59
CA GLU A 72 5.71 10.13 -6.53
C GLU A 72 4.51 10.26 -5.57
N LYS A 73 3.28 10.26 -6.09
CA LYS A 73 2.07 10.23 -5.25
C LYS A 73 1.98 9.00 -4.37
N ALA A 74 2.30 7.82 -4.91
CA ALA A 74 2.35 6.59 -4.13
C ALA A 74 3.37 6.68 -2.99
N PHE A 75 4.55 7.25 -3.25
CA PHE A 75 5.56 7.47 -2.21
C PHE A 75 5.10 8.48 -1.16
N GLU A 76 4.54 9.62 -1.58
CA GLU A 76 4.00 10.67 -0.70
C GLU A 76 2.83 10.19 0.16
N SER A 77 2.05 9.22 -0.33
CA SER A 77 0.86 8.70 0.37
C SER A 77 1.17 8.01 1.70
N GLY A 78 2.41 7.54 1.89
CA GLY A 78 2.79 6.77 3.07
C GLY A 78 2.32 5.31 3.07
N ALA A 79 1.77 4.79 1.96
CA ALA A 79 1.57 3.35 1.82
C ALA A 79 2.90 2.61 2.03
N GLN A 80 2.87 1.55 2.84
CA GLN A 80 4.08 0.81 3.22
C GLN A 80 4.58 -0.10 2.08
N TRP A 81 3.68 -0.53 1.19
CA TRP A 81 4.04 -1.23 -0.03
C TRP A 81 3.59 -0.44 -1.26
N VAL A 82 4.55 -0.12 -2.11
CA VAL A 82 4.29 0.46 -3.43
C VAL A 82 4.74 -0.55 -4.47
N SER A 83 3.84 -0.88 -5.40
CA SER A 83 4.12 -1.87 -6.45
C SER A 83 3.82 -1.33 -7.83
N THR A 84 4.34 -2.01 -8.84
CA THR A 84 4.07 -1.77 -10.25
C THR A 84 3.71 -3.09 -10.94
N ASP A 85 2.78 -3.02 -11.89
CA ASP A 85 2.46 -4.15 -12.78
C ASP A 85 3.39 -4.18 -14.01
N HIS A 86 4.30 -3.21 -14.13
CA HIS A 86 5.27 -3.11 -15.21
C HIS A 86 6.64 -3.64 -14.79
N PHE A 87 6.98 -4.83 -15.28
CA PHE A 87 8.28 -5.46 -15.10
C PHE A 87 9.33 -4.81 -16.03
N ALA A 88 9.80 -3.63 -15.69
CA ALA A 88 10.88 -2.96 -16.40
C ALA A 88 12.20 -3.14 -15.63
N VAL A 89 12.72 -4.37 -15.58
CA VAL A 89 14.02 -4.66 -14.92
C VAL A 89 15.16 -3.96 -15.66
N ASP A 90 15.06 -3.85 -16.99
CA ASP A 90 16.05 -3.21 -17.88
C ASP A 90 15.63 -1.82 -18.39
N GLY A 91 14.59 -1.21 -17.78
CA GLY A 91 14.09 0.11 -18.16
C GLY A 91 14.74 1.27 -17.40
N PRO A 92 14.52 2.53 -17.84
CA PRO A 92 14.95 3.71 -17.10
C PRO A 92 14.49 3.69 -15.64
N VAL A 93 15.27 4.28 -14.72
CA VAL A 93 14.97 4.32 -13.28
C VAL A 93 13.59 4.91 -13.01
N GLU A 94 13.17 5.84 -13.86
CA GLU A 94 11.90 6.53 -13.85
C GLU A 94 10.70 5.60 -14.05
N LYS A 95 10.92 4.36 -14.52
CA LYS A 95 9.90 3.31 -14.68
C LYS A 95 9.95 2.26 -13.58
N ARG A 96 10.91 2.36 -12.65
CA ARG A 96 11.06 1.44 -11.53
C ARG A 96 10.43 2.06 -10.28
N VAL A 97 10.00 1.21 -9.37
CA VAL A 97 9.52 1.60 -8.03
C VAL A 97 10.70 1.50 -7.06
N VAL A 98 11.59 2.48 -7.15
CA VAL A 98 12.78 2.62 -6.32
C VAL A 98 12.88 4.07 -5.87
N PHE A 99 13.42 4.33 -4.68
CA PHE A 99 13.65 5.69 -4.21
C PHE A 99 14.83 6.33 -4.95
N PRO A 100 14.93 7.68 -4.95
CA PRO A 100 16.14 8.36 -5.38
C PRO A 100 17.32 7.84 -4.56
N ASP A 101 18.46 7.52 -5.19
CA ASP A 101 19.63 6.78 -4.68
C ASP A 101 19.59 5.25 -4.80
N GLY A 102 18.47 4.68 -5.27
CA GLY A 102 18.31 3.24 -5.48
C GLY A 102 17.89 2.45 -4.23
N LYS A 103 17.61 3.12 -3.10
CA LYS A 103 17.02 2.46 -1.93
C LYS A 103 15.65 1.88 -2.22
N MET A 104 15.35 0.78 -1.55
CA MET A 104 14.03 0.11 -1.57
C MET A 104 13.18 0.42 -0.34
N VAL A 105 13.77 1.08 0.67
CA VAL A 105 13.13 1.40 1.94
C VAL A 105 13.49 2.82 2.38
N ARG A 106 12.56 3.49 3.06
CA ARG A 106 12.76 4.79 3.70
C ARG A 106 11.85 4.91 4.92
N GLY A 107 12.13 5.88 5.79
CA GLY A 107 11.18 6.29 6.83
C GLY A 107 9.83 6.72 6.23
N ASN A 108 8.74 6.28 6.84
CA ASN A 108 7.40 6.58 6.32
C ASN A 108 7.09 8.09 6.50
N PRO A 109 6.76 8.84 5.42
CA PRO A 109 6.52 10.28 5.51
C PRO A 109 5.25 10.65 6.30
N VAL A 110 4.37 9.69 6.57
CA VAL A 110 3.09 9.89 7.27
C VAL A 110 3.15 9.39 8.71
N SER A 111 3.62 8.15 8.93
CA SER A 111 3.62 7.52 10.26
C SER A 111 4.98 7.49 10.96
N GLY A 112 6.07 7.78 10.25
CA GLY A 112 7.44 7.64 10.76
C GLY A 112 8.02 8.95 11.30
N GLY A 113 7.33 9.64 12.22
CA GLY A 113 7.79 10.93 12.80
C GLY A 113 9.29 10.98 13.14
N ALA A 114 9.86 12.18 13.28
CA ALA A 114 11.29 12.57 13.29
C ALA A 114 12.28 11.88 14.28
N GLY A 115 11.98 10.66 14.75
CA GLY A 115 12.87 9.76 15.47
C GLY A 115 12.96 8.42 14.76
N ALA A 116 13.24 8.40 13.45
CA ALA A 116 13.67 7.17 12.80
C ALA A 116 14.95 6.69 13.49
N VAL A 117 14.83 5.59 14.23
CA VAL A 117 15.95 4.81 14.75
C VAL A 117 16.72 4.34 13.51
N GLU A 118 17.99 4.75 13.41
CA GLU A 118 18.87 4.25 12.35
C GLU A 118 18.98 2.72 12.43
N PRO A 119 19.10 2.04 11.28
CA PRO A 119 19.21 0.57 11.20
C PRO A 119 20.45 0.02 11.90
#